data_AF-A0A7J0EQY4-F1
#
_entry.id   AF-A0A7J0EQY4-F1
#
_cell.length_a   1.000
_cell.length_b   1.000
_cell.length_c   1.000
_cell.angle_alpha   90.00
_cell.angle_beta   90.00
_cell.angle_gamma   90.00
#
_symmetry.space_group_name_H-M   'P 1'
#
loop_
_entity.id
_entity.type
_entity.pdbx_description
1 polymer ?
#
loop_
_entity_poly.entity_id
_entity_poly.type
_entity_poly.pdbx_seq_one_letter_code
_entity_poly.pdbx_strand_id
1 'polypeptide(L)'
;MTNASVMLDDAVAASVARRIITPQDEKLLANRTDDEAINESMALSIQCASSVSNMARRLQVRGNEVQELRTQVLILQRRNRGLQQENKELKKLVDSYANDMRKKYSELEMNTNRLQEQQESLLLEVQKNLKISRPEA
;
A
#
# COMPACT_ATOMS: atom_id res chain seq x y z
N MET A 1 -28.35 -12.52 37.11
CA MET A 1 -27.41 -12.21 38.20
C MET A 1 -27.33 -10.71 38.31
N THR A 2 -27.92 -10.14 39.36
CA THR A 2 -27.81 -8.71 39.67
C THR A 2 -26.43 -8.46 40.25
N ASN A 3 -25.58 -7.70 39.55
CA ASN A 3 -24.32 -7.22 40.11
C ASN A 3 -24.65 -6.21 41.22
N ALA A 4 -24.90 -6.68 42.44
CA ALA A 4 -24.98 -5.82 43.60
C ALA A 4 -23.60 -5.20 43.80
N SER A 5 -23.49 -3.89 43.54
CA SER A 5 -22.27 -3.12 43.78
C SER A 5 -21.89 -3.25 45.26
N VAL A 6 -20.61 -3.54 45.53
CA VAL A 6 -20.02 -3.61 46.88
C VAL A 6 -20.26 -2.33 47.69
N MET A 7 -20.62 -1.23 47.01
CA MET A 7 -20.89 0.09 47.60
C MET A 7 -22.35 0.31 48.02
N LEU A 8 -23.25 -0.67 47.89
CA LEU A 8 -24.65 -0.55 48.30
C LEU A 8 -24.88 -0.82 49.80
N ASP A 9 -23.88 -1.37 50.49
CA ASP A 9 -23.89 -1.59 51.95
C ASP A 9 -22.95 -0.57 52.60
N ASP A 10 -23.49 0.29 53.46
CA ASP A 10 -22.76 1.38 54.10
C ASP A 10 -21.60 0.88 54.98
N ALA A 11 -21.77 -0.27 55.65
CA ALA A 11 -20.73 -0.83 56.50
C ALA A 11 -19.56 -1.36 55.65
N VAL A 12 -19.87 -2.01 54.53
CA VAL A 12 -18.86 -2.49 53.58
C VAL A 12 -18.17 -1.30 52.90
N ALA A 13 -18.91 -0.29 52.44
CA ALA A 13 -18.37 0.92 51.84
C ALA A 13 -17.41 1.66 52.79
N ALA A 14 -17.82 1.86 54.06
CA ALA A 14 -16.99 2.49 55.08
C ALA A 14 -15.74 1.66 55.44
N SER A 15 -15.83 0.33 55.42
CA SER A 15 -14.67 -0.55 55.65
C SER A 15 -13.66 -0.48 54.50
N VAL A 16 -14.13 -0.40 53.26
CA VAL A 16 -13.28 -0.29 52.06
C VAL A 16 -12.64 1.09 52.00
N ALA A 17 -13.40 2.16 52.24
CA ALA A 17 -12.90 3.53 52.29
C ALA A 17 -11.77 3.68 53.33
N ARG A 18 -11.95 3.15 54.54
CA ARG A 18 -10.92 3.16 55.60
C ARG A 18 -9.62 2.44 55.23
N ARG A 19 -9.64 1.52 54.25
CA ARG A 19 -8.44 0.83 53.76
C ARG A 19 -7.76 1.54 52.58
N ILE A 20 -8.40 2.56 52.03
CA ILE A 20 -7.92 3.34 50.86
C ILE A 20 -7.44 4.73 51.29
N ILE A 21 -8.13 5.36 52.25
CA ILE A 21 -7.83 6.70 52.75
C ILE A 21 -6.53 6.66 53.59
N THR A 22 -5.57 7.52 53.25
CA THR A 22 -4.33 7.70 54.03
C THR A 22 -4.52 8.77 55.13
N PRO A 23 -3.67 8.81 56.18
CA PRO A 23 -3.73 9.86 57.19
C PRO A 23 -3.60 11.29 56.64
N GLN A 24 -2.99 11.45 55.45
CA GLN A 24 -2.93 12.73 54.76
C GLN A 24 -4.28 13.09 54.12
N ASP A 25 -4.98 12.09 53.56
CA ASP A 25 -6.32 12.25 53.01
C ASP A 25 -7.33 12.58 54.12
N GLU A 26 -7.24 11.96 55.30
CA GLU A 26 -8.07 12.31 56.46
C GLU A 26 -7.91 13.79 56.86
N LYS A 27 -6.69 14.31 56.88
CA LYS A 27 -6.43 15.74 57.18
C LYS A 27 -7.02 16.66 56.11
N LEU A 28 -7.00 16.24 54.84
CA LEU A 28 -7.56 16.99 53.73
C LEU A 28 -9.10 16.97 53.77
N LEU A 29 -9.70 15.83 54.13
CA LEU A 29 -11.14 15.64 54.22
C LEU A 29 -11.75 16.26 55.49
N ALA A 30 -11.02 16.28 56.61
CA ALA A 30 -11.51 16.83 57.89
C ALA A 30 -11.81 18.34 57.84
N ASN A 31 -11.21 19.05 56.89
CA ASN A 31 -11.44 20.49 56.66
C ASN A 31 -12.45 20.77 55.53
N ARG A 32 -13.00 19.73 54.89
CA ARG A 32 -13.96 19.86 53.79
C ARG A 32 -15.38 19.67 54.28
N THR A 33 -16.26 20.54 53.80
CA THR A 33 -17.71 20.36 53.96
C THR A 33 -18.25 19.38 52.92
N ASP A 34 -19.36 18.72 53.22
CA ASP A 34 -20.03 17.82 52.27
C ASP A 34 -20.40 18.55 50.97
N ASP A 35 -20.80 19.83 51.05
CA ASP A 35 -21.12 20.66 49.89
C ASP A 35 -19.90 20.90 48.99
N GLU A 36 -18.72 21.13 49.56
CA GLU A 36 -17.47 21.26 48.79
C GLU A 36 -17.08 19.95 48.12
N ALA A 37 -17.20 18.82 48.83
CA ALA A 37 -16.90 17.50 48.28
C ALA A 37 -17.84 17.14 47.12
N ILE A 38 -19.14 17.44 47.23
CA ILE A 38 -20.12 17.25 46.17
C ILE A 38 -19.81 18.14 44.96
N ASN A 39 -19.56 19.44 45.18
CA ASN A 39 -19.26 20.38 44.10
C ASN A 39 -17.99 20.00 43.32
N GLU A 40 -16.93 19.57 44.01
CA GLU A 40 -15.72 19.10 43.36
C GLU A 40 -15.92 17.80 42.58
N SER A 41 -16.67 16.84 43.15
CA SER A 41 -17.04 15.60 42.45
C SER A 41 -17.85 15.88 41.19
N MET A 42 -18.79 16.84 41.25
CA MET A 42 -19.56 17.28 40.08
C MET A 42 -18.66 17.95 39.04
N ALA A 43 -17.75 18.84 39.46
CA ALA A 43 -16.80 19.49 38.57
C ALA A 43 -15.91 18.46 37.86
N LEU A 44 -15.39 17.48 38.61
CA LEU A 44 -14.60 16.38 38.05
C LEU A 44 -15.43 15.53 37.07
N SER A 45 -16.68 15.22 37.41
CA SER A 45 -17.59 14.47 36.54
C SER A 45 -17.86 15.20 35.22
N ILE A 46 -18.06 16.52 35.26
CA ILE A 46 -18.25 17.35 34.06
C ILE A 46 -16.98 17.38 33.20
N GLN A 47 -15.80 17.52 33.82
CA GLN A 47 -14.52 17.49 33.11
C GLN A 47 -14.26 16.12 32.47
N CYS A 48 -14.52 15.03 33.20
CA CYS A 48 -14.43 13.67 32.68
C CYS A 48 -15.37 13.46 31.49
N ALA A 49 -16.64 13.86 31.60
CA ALA A 49 -17.61 13.76 30.51
C ALA A 49 -17.13 14.54 29.28
N SER A 50 -16.64 15.77 29.48
CA SER A 50 -16.10 16.61 28.39
C SER A 50 -14.88 15.98 27.71
N SER A 51 -13.96 15.42 28.50
CA SER A 51 -12.77 14.72 28.01
C SER A 51 -13.14 13.51 27.16
N VAL A 52 -14.04 12.65 27.66
CA VAL A 52 -14.51 11.46 26.93
C VAL A 52 -15.27 11.85 25.66
N SER A 53 -16.13 12.87 25.71
CA SER A 53 -16.82 13.39 24.51
C SER A 53 -15.84 13.91 23.45
N ASN A 54 -14.78 14.61 23.85
CA ASN A 54 -13.75 15.07 22.94
C ASN A 54 -12.98 13.91 22.30
N MET A 55 -12.64 12.87 23.09
CA MET A 55 -12.02 11.65 22.56
C MET A 55 -12.94 10.92 21.58
N ALA A 56 -14.23 10.79 21.90
CA ALA A 56 -15.22 10.15 21.03
C ALA A 56 -15.31 10.88 19.68
N ARG A 57 -15.36 12.21 19.68
CA ARG A 57 -15.38 13.01 18.45
C ARG A 57 -14.11 12.80 17.61
N ARG A 58 -12.92 12.80 18.24
CA ARG A 58 -11.65 12.55 17.54
C ARG A 58 -11.58 11.15 16.94
N LEU A 59 -12.08 10.15 17.66
CA LEU A 59 -12.16 8.77 17.16
C LEU A 59 -13.10 8.66 15.97
N GLN A 60 -14.25 9.36 15.99
CA GLN A 60 -15.17 9.39 14.86
C GLN A 60 -14.52 9.99 13.60
N VAL A 61 -13.85 11.14 13.73
CA VAL A 61 -13.14 11.79 12.60
C VAL A 61 -12.07 10.84 12.03
N ARG A 62 -11.24 10.24 12.89
CA ARG A 62 -10.24 9.26 12.44
C ARG A 62 -10.86 8.02 11.81
N GLY A 63 -12.03 7.59 12.28
CA GLY A 63 -12.79 6.50 11.68
C GLY A 63 -13.18 6.81 10.23
N ASN A 64 -13.63 8.03 9.96
CA ASN A 64 -13.98 8.49 8.61
C ASN A 64 -12.73 8.55 7.71
N GLU A 65 -11.62 9.11 8.20
CA GLU A 65 -10.34 9.15 7.45
C GLU A 65 -9.85 7.74 7.07
N VAL A 66 -9.90 6.79 8.01
CA VAL A 66 -9.52 5.39 7.74
C VAL A 66 -10.42 4.77 6.67
N GLN A 67 -11.72 5.08 6.69
CA GLN A 67 -12.66 4.55 5.70
C GLN A 67 -12.43 5.16 4.31
N GLU A 68 -12.10 6.44 4.23
CA GLU A 68 -11.72 7.09 2.98
C GLU A 68 -10.43 6.46 2.40
N LEU A 69 -9.40 6.30 3.25
CA LEU A 69 -8.14 5.66 2.85
C LEU A 69 -8.35 4.23 2.37
N ARG A 70 -9.20 3.44 3.06
CA ARG A 70 -9.57 2.08 2.59
C ARG A 70 -10.17 2.10 1.20
N THR A 71 -11.03 3.07 0.92
CA THR A 71 -11.65 3.22 -0.40
C THR A 71 -10.61 3.56 -1.46
N GLN A 72 -9.70 4.49 -1.17
CA GLN A 72 -8.59 4.84 -2.07
C GLN A 72 -7.67 3.65 -2.35
N VAL A 73 -7.31 2.87 -1.31
CA VAL A 73 -6.51 1.65 -1.45
C VAL A 73 -7.18 0.64 -2.39
N LEU A 74 -8.49 0.43 -2.26
CA LEU A 74 -9.22 -0.48 -3.15
C LEU A 74 -9.20 -0.01 -4.62
N ILE A 75 -9.35 1.29 -4.86
CA ILE A 75 -9.27 1.87 -6.21
C ILE A 75 -7.87 1.65 -6.80
N LEU A 76 -6.82 1.95 -6.03
CA LEU A 76 -5.43 1.77 -6.47
C LEU A 76 -5.10 0.30 -6.75
N GLN A 77 -5.58 -0.63 -5.91
CA GLN A 77 -5.40 -2.06 -6.13
C GLN A 77 -6.05 -2.52 -7.44
N ARG A 78 -7.27 -2.05 -7.74
CA ARG A 78 -7.94 -2.36 -9.02
C ARG A 78 -7.16 -1.81 -10.21
N ARG A 79 -6.70 -0.57 -10.13
CA ARG A 79 -5.88 0.06 -11.19
C ARG A 79 -4.58 -0.70 -11.43
N ASN A 80 -3.89 -1.10 -10.36
CA ASN A 80 -2.64 -1.83 -10.46
C ASN A 80 -2.84 -3.20 -11.13
N ARG A 81 -3.92 -3.92 -10.81
CA ARG A 81 -4.27 -5.17 -11.52
C ARG A 81 -4.50 -4.94 -13.01
N GLY A 82 -5.16 -3.85 -13.39
CA GLY A 82 -5.35 -3.47 -14.80
C GLY A 82 -4.02 -3.24 -15.51
N LEU A 83 -3.14 -2.44 -14.91
CA LEU A 83 -1.81 -2.16 -15.47
C LEU A 83 -0.94 -3.42 -15.56
N GLN A 84 -1.03 -4.33 -14.60
CA GLN A 84 -0.34 -5.62 -14.67
C GLN A 84 -0.82 -6.49 -15.83
N GLN A 85 -2.12 -6.46 -16.14
CA GLN A 85 -2.67 -7.19 -17.29
C GLN A 85 -2.21 -6.57 -18.61
N GLU A 86 -2.31 -5.25 -18.74
CA GLU A 86 -1.84 -4.51 -19.92
C GLU A 86 -0.34 -4.76 -20.17
N ASN A 87 0.49 -4.72 -19.12
CA ASN A 87 1.91 -5.05 -19.24
C ASN A 87 2.17 -6.47 -19.75
N LYS A 88 1.35 -7.46 -19.37
CA LYS A 88 1.48 -8.83 -19.90
C LYS A 88 1.13 -8.88 -21.38
N GLU A 89 0.12 -8.14 -21.82
CA GLU A 89 -0.29 -8.08 -23.22
C GLU A 89 0.75 -7.37 -24.09
N LEU A 90 1.26 -6.23 -23.61
CA LEU A 90 2.36 -5.52 -24.26
C LEU A 90 3.61 -6.40 -24.37
N LYS A 91 3.93 -7.18 -23.32
CA LYS A 91 5.06 -8.10 -23.37
C LYS A 91 4.90 -9.15 -24.47
N LYS A 92 3.71 -9.75 -24.61
CA LYS A 92 3.42 -10.70 -25.71
C LYS A 92 3.57 -10.04 -27.08
N LEU A 93 3.10 -8.80 -27.22
CA LEU A 93 3.20 -8.06 -28.49
C LEU A 93 4.67 -7.79 -28.86
N VAL A 94 5.47 -7.35 -27.90
CA VAL A 94 6.92 -7.13 -28.08
C VAL A 94 7.61 -8.42 -28.46
N ASP A 95 7.31 -9.53 -27.80
CA ASP A 95 7.92 -10.82 -28.09
C ASP A 95 7.53 -11.33 -29.49
N SER A 96 6.28 -11.14 -29.92
CA SER A 96 5.83 -11.43 -31.28
C SER A 96 6.59 -10.60 -32.31
N TYR A 97 6.67 -9.28 -32.10
CA TYR A 97 7.35 -8.38 -33.01
C TYR A 97 8.84 -8.70 -33.13
N ALA A 98 9.50 -8.99 -32.01
CA ALA A 98 10.90 -9.39 -31.99
C ALA A 98 11.14 -10.69 -32.79
N ASN A 99 10.22 -11.66 -32.69
CA ASN A 99 10.30 -12.91 -33.45
C ASN A 99 10.11 -12.67 -34.95
N ASP A 100 9.14 -11.85 -35.35
CA ASP A 100 8.89 -11.54 -36.76
C ASP A 100 10.06 -10.76 -37.38
N MET A 101 10.61 -9.80 -36.65
CA MET A 101 11.80 -9.07 -37.10
C MET A 101 13.02 -9.98 -37.22
N ARG A 102 13.21 -10.91 -36.28
CA ARG A 102 14.29 -11.91 -36.38
C ARG A 102 14.15 -12.76 -37.64
N LYS A 103 12.94 -13.23 -37.97
CA LYS A 103 12.70 -14.01 -39.20
C LYS A 103 13.04 -13.21 -40.45
N LYS A 104 12.54 -11.97 -40.55
CA LYS A 104 12.85 -11.09 -41.69
C LYS A 104 14.35 -10.82 -41.82
N TYR A 105 15.04 -10.64 -40.69
CA TYR A 105 16.49 -10.46 -40.70
C TYR A 105 17.21 -11.70 -41.22
N SER A 106 16.84 -12.91 -40.76
CA SER A 106 17.43 -14.16 -41.27
C SER A 106 17.15 -14.39 -42.75
N GLU A 107 15.94 -14.07 -43.24
CA GLU A 107 15.61 -14.14 -44.67
C GLU A 107 16.45 -13.16 -45.49
N LEU A 108 16.63 -11.93 -44.99
CA LEU A 108 17.45 -10.92 -45.64
C LEU A 108 18.91 -11.36 -45.71
N GLU A 109 19.46 -11.88 -44.61
CA GLU A 109 20.82 -12.41 -44.53
C GLU A 109 21.05 -13.54 -45.53
N MET A 110 20.12 -14.52 -45.61
CA MET A 110 20.17 -15.58 -46.61
C MET A 110 20.17 -15.04 -48.04
N ASN A 111 19.33 -14.05 -48.34
CA ASN A 111 19.26 -13.45 -49.66
C ASN A 111 20.53 -12.67 -50.00
N THR A 112 21.11 -11.94 -49.04
CA THR A 112 22.37 -11.23 -49.22
C THR A 112 23.51 -12.20 -49.51
N ASN A 113 23.62 -13.29 -48.76
CA ASN A 113 24.65 -14.32 -49.00
C ASN A 113 24.51 -14.93 -50.40
N ARG A 114 23.29 -15.29 -50.82
CA ARG A 114 23.03 -15.82 -52.17
C ARG A 114 23.40 -14.82 -53.27
N LEU A 115 23.08 -13.54 -53.10
CA LEU A 115 23.45 -12.50 -54.06
C LEU A 115 24.97 -12.34 -54.13
N GLN A 116 25.66 -12.44 -53.00
CA GLN A 116 27.12 -12.37 -52.97
C GLN A 116 27.76 -13.55 -53.72
N GLU A 117 27.28 -14.78 -53.48
CA GLU A 117 27.71 -15.97 -54.23
C GLU A 117 27.47 -15.83 -55.75
N GLN A 118 26.30 -15.30 -56.14
CA GLN A 118 25.99 -15.02 -57.55
C GLN A 118 26.94 -13.99 -58.16
N GLN A 119 27.26 -12.91 -57.42
CA GLN A 119 28.21 -11.89 -57.87
C GLN A 119 29.61 -12.48 -58.07
N GLU A 120 30.09 -13.30 -57.14
CA GLU A 120 31.41 -13.95 -57.25
C GLU A 120 31.47 -14.90 -58.47
N SER A 121 30.41 -15.71 -58.68
CA SER A 121 30.32 -16.58 -59.85
C SER A 121 30.34 -15.82 -61.17
N LEU A 122 29.53 -14.75 -61.28
CA LEU A 122 29.50 -13.88 -62.47
C LEU A 122 30.86 -13.22 -62.73
N LEU A 123 31.55 -12.78 -61.69
CA LEU A 123 32.88 -12.17 -61.80
C LEU A 123 33.88 -13.17 -62.40
N LEU A 124 33.87 -14.43 -61.95
CA LEU A 124 34.73 -15.48 -62.49
C LEU A 124 34.42 -15.77 -63.96
N GLU A 125 33.14 -15.82 -64.32
CA GLU A 125 32.71 -16.05 -65.70
C GLU A 125 33.14 -14.92 -66.64
N VAL A 126 32.95 -13.66 -66.23
CA VAL A 126 33.43 -12.48 -66.96
C VAL A 126 34.96 -12.50 -67.13
N GLN A 127 35.71 -12.82 -66.07
CA GLN A 127 37.17 -12.93 -66.17
C GLN A 127 37.62 -14.02 -67.14
N LYS A 128 36.94 -15.18 -67.16
CA LYS A 128 37.23 -16.26 -68.10
C LYS A 128 36.99 -15.83 -69.54
N ASN A 129 35.84 -15.18 -69.81
CA ASN A 129 35.50 -14.69 -71.15
C ASN A 129 36.47 -13.62 -71.66
N LEU A 130 36.93 -12.72 -70.78
CA LEU A 130 37.95 -11.72 -71.12
C LEU A 130 39.31 -12.33 -71.47
N LYS A 131 39.71 -13.43 -70.81
CA LYS A 131 40.95 -14.16 -71.14
C LYS A 131 40.87 -14.87 -72.49
N ILE A 132 39.70 -15.41 -72.84
CA ILE A 132 39.46 -16.08 -74.14
C ILE A 132 39.46 -15.07 -75.31
N SER A 133 39.10 -13.81 -75.06
CA SER A 133 39.02 -12.77 -76.09
C SER A 133 40.32 -11.99 -76.35
N ARG A 134 41.44 -12.33 -75.71
CA ARG A 134 42.75 -11.74 -76.04
C ARG A 134 43.30 -12.45 -77.30
N PRO A 135 43.39 -11.79 -78.46
CA PRO A 135 43.97 -12.42 -79.63
C PRO A 135 45.47 -12.61 -79.38
N GLU A 136 45.98 -13.82 -79.64
CA GLU A 136 47.42 -14.04 -79.78
C GLU A 136 47.91 -13.15 -80.94
N ALA A 137 48.79 -12.21 -80.61
CA ALA A 137 49.45 -11.31 -81.56
C ALA A 137 50.68 -12.00 -82.17
#